data_AF-A0A5S9MAU9-F1
#
_entry.id   AF-A0A5S9MAU9-F1
#
_cell.length_a   1.000
_cell.length_b   1.000
_cell.length_c   1.000
_cell.angle_alpha   90.00
_cell.angle_beta   90.00
_cell.angle_gamma   90.00
#
_symmetry.space_group_name_H-M   'P 1'
#
loop_
_entity.id
_entity.type
_entity.pdbx_description
1 polymer ?
#
loop_
_entity_poly.entity_id
_entity_poly.type
_entity_poly.pdbx_seq_one_letter_code
_entity_poly.pdbx_strand_id
1 'polypeptide(L)' 'MMSWWNSVRHLKSRKKAEGADLIVTTTPVSDTKGTPVIQTLSFLTGFGIEDDIEKIIDHIK' A
#
# COMPACT_ATOMS: atom_id res chain seq x y z
N MET A 1 -2.71 -25.53 -2.62
CA MET A 1 -2.76 -25.20 -1.18
C MET A 1 -2.35 -23.74 -0.87
N MET A 2 -1.32 -23.19 -1.53
CA MET A 2 -0.87 -21.79 -1.33
C MET A 2 -1.85 -20.69 -1.83
N SER A 3 -2.65 -20.97 -2.86
CA SER A 3 -3.58 -19.98 -3.46
C SER A 3 -4.69 -19.49 -2.51
N TRP A 4 -5.24 -20.39 -1.68
CA TRP A 4 -6.30 -20.04 -0.73
C TRP A 4 -5.83 -19.08 0.37
N TRP A 5 -4.60 -19.26 0.87
CA TRP A 5 -4.00 -18.39 1.89
C TRP A 5 -3.73 -16.96 1.39
N ASN A 6 -3.33 -16.80 0.13
CA ASN A 6 -3.19 -15.47 -0.46
C ASN A 6 -4.55 -14.78 -0.55
N SER A 7 -5.59 -15.50 -0.99
CA SER A 7 -6.95 -14.95 -1.09
C SER A 7 -7.48 -14.42 0.25
N VAL A 8 -7.23 -15.13 1.36
CA VAL A 8 -7.66 -14.69 2.70
C VAL A 8 -6.91 -13.44 3.18
N ARG A 9 -5.59 -13.34 2.91
CA ARG A 9 -4.79 -12.14 3.24
C ARG A 9 -5.25 -10.91 2.47
N HIS A 10 -5.51 -11.05 1.16
CA HIS A 10 -6.04 -9.97 0.34
C HIS A 10 -7.44 -9.52 0.81
N LEU A 11 -8.30 -10.45 1.27
CA LEU A 11 -9.64 -10.12 1.77
C LEU A 11 -9.59 -9.28 3.07
N LYS A 12 -8.65 -9.57 3.98
CA LYS A 12 -8.56 -8.87 5.28
C LYS A 12 -7.98 -7.47 5.15
N SER A 13 -6.95 -7.30 4.30
CA SER A 13 -6.37 -5.98 4.02
C SER A 13 -7.34 -5.08 3.26
N ARG A 14 -8.16 -5.65 2.34
CA ARG A 14 -9.20 -4.91 1.62
C ARG A 14 -10.19 -4.22 2.55
N LYS A 15 -10.73 -4.93 3.56
CA LYS A 15 -11.68 -4.33 4.52
C LYS A 15 -11.09 -3.18 5.35
N LYS A 16 -9.76 -3.12 5.51
CA LYS A 16 -9.10 -2.03 6.25
C LYS A 16 -8.76 -0.83 5.38
N ALA A 17 -8.60 -1.05 4.08
CA ALA A 17 -8.25 -0.01 3.10
C ALA A 17 -9.47 0.56 2.38
N GLU A 18 -10.66 0.00 2.61
CA GLU A 18 -11.92 0.50 2.04
C GLU A 18 -12.22 1.91 2.58
N GLY A 19 -12.33 2.87 1.67
CA GLY A 19 -12.54 4.29 2.00
C GLY A 19 -11.26 5.08 2.32
N ALA A 20 -10.08 4.49 2.14
CA ALA A 20 -8.82 5.23 2.24
C ALA A 20 -8.56 6.05 0.96
N ASP A 21 -8.04 7.26 1.12
CA ASP A 21 -7.63 8.12 0.01
C ASP A 21 -6.31 7.66 -0.63
N LEU A 22 -5.46 6.96 0.14
CA LEU A 22 -4.16 6.49 -0.29
C LEU A 22 -3.76 5.21 0.47
N ILE A 23 -3.20 4.23 -0.24
CA ILE A 23 -2.60 3.03 0.35
C ILE A 23 -1.08 3.12 0.27
N VAL A 24 -0.42 3.05 1.43
CA VAL A 24 1.05 2.98 1.52
C VAL A 24 1.46 1.56 1.92
N THR A 25 2.35 0.94 1.15
CA THR A 25 2.75 -0.45 1.36
C THR A 25 4.23 -0.67 1.11
N THR A 26 4.84 -1.62 1.83
CA THR A 26 6.21 -2.07 1.58
C THR A 26 6.27 -3.26 0.62
N THR A 27 5.12 -3.90 0.37
CA THR A 27 5.01 -5.08 -0.49
C THR A 27 4.04 -4.80 -1.65
N PRO A 28 4.27 -5.37 -2.85
CA PRO A 28 3.36 -5.17 -3.97
C PRO A 28 1.94 -5.63 -3.61
N VAL A 29 0.96 -4.78 -3.87
CA VAL A 29 -0.46 -5.08 -3.71
C VAL A 29 -1.14 -4.93 -5.05
N SER A 30 -1.87 -5.97 -5.46
CA SER A 30 -2.80 -5.96 -6.59
C SER A 30 -4.24 -5.82 -6.08
N ASP A 31 -5.14 -5.26 -6.89
CA ASP A 31 -6.59 -5.12 -6.62
C ASP A 31 -6.94 -4.08 -5.54
N THR A 32 -6.68 -2.80 -5.83
CA THR A 32 -7.03 -1.65 -4.97
C THR A 32 -8.28 -0.89 -5.41
N LYS A 33 -9.02 -1.41 -6.39
CA LYS A 33 -10.29 -0.85 -6.89
C LYS A 33 -10.26 0.66 -7.18
N GLY A 34 -9.11 1.17 -7.63
CA GLY A 34 -8.94 2.58 -8.00
C GLY A 34 -8.37 3.47 -6.89
N THR A 35 -8.21 2.98 -5.66
CA THR A 35 -7.44 3.68 -4.64
C THR A 35 -5.96 3.71 -5.03
N PRO A 36 -5.32 4.88 -5.05
CA PRO A 36 -3.91 5.00 -5.40
C PRO A 36 -3.02 4.29 -4.39
N VAL A 37 -1.89 3.78 -4.87
CA VAL A 37 -0.93 3.00 -4.09
C VAL A 37 0.47 3.56 -4.27
N ILE A 38 1.15 3.83 -3.15
CA ILE A 38 2.58 4.16 -3.14
C ILE A 38 3.32 3.02 -2.44
N GLN A 39 4.31 2.45 -3.13
CA GLN A 39 5.18 1.43 -2.56
C GLN A 39 6.44 2.05 -1.98
N THR A 40 6.61 2.01 -0.65
CA THR A 40 7.68 2.70 0.08
C THR A 40 8.68 1.71 0.70
N LEU A 41 9.60 1.18 -0.11
CA LEU A 41 10.70 0.36 0.40
C LEU A 41 11.69 1.16 1.28
N SER A 42 11.69 2.49 1.14
CA SER A 42 12.46 3.43 1.97
C SER A 42 12.20 3.22 3.47
N PHE A 43 10.95 2.95 3.87
CA PHE A 43 10.60 2.74 5.28
C PHE A 43 11.16 1.45 5.88
N LEU A 44 11.57 0.49 5.04
CA LEU A 44 12.28 -0.71 5.50
C LEU A 44 13.80 -0.54 5.49
N THR A 45 14.32 0.31 4.62
CA THR A 45 15.76 0.41 4.33
C THR A 45 16.42 1.64 4.95
N GLY A 46 15.64 2.66 5.31
CA GLY A 46 16.14 3.94 5.82
C GLY A 46 16.55 4.95 4.72
N PHE A 47 16.54 4.56 3.45
CA PHE A 47 17.04 5.39 2.35
C PHE A 47 15.90 6.00 1.53
N GLY A 48 15.93 7.32 1.29
CA GLY A 48 14.92 8.02 0.50
C GLY A 48 13.56 8.14 1.20
N ILE A 49 13.57 8.22 2.54
CA ILE A 49 12.34 8.36 3.35
C ILE A 49 11.67 9.69 3.04
N GLU A 50 12.44 10.76 2.94
CA GLU A 50 11.96 12.12 2.67
C GLU A 50 11.25 12.19 1.32
N ASP A 51 11.86 11.65 0.26
CA ASP A 51 11.27 11.61 -1.09
C ASP A 51 9.92 10.86 -1.11
N ASP A 52 9.81 9.75 -0.37
CA ASP A 52 8.57 8.98 -0.29
C ASP A 52 7.50 9.67 0.58
N ILE A 53 7.91 10.41 1.62
CA ILE A 53 7.00 11.27 2.39
C ILE A 53 6.45 12.39 1.51
N GLU A 54 7.29 13.04 0.69
CA GLU A 54 6.84 14.09 -0.23
C GLU A 54 5.81 13.55 -1.24
N LYS A 55 6.05 12.38 -1.82
CA LYS A 55 5.07 11.72 -2.71
C LYS A 55 3.74 11.45 -2.02
N ILE A 56 3.75 11.06 -0.74
CA ILE A 56 2.53 10.84 0.04
C ILE A 56 1.78 12.16 0.23
N ILE A 57 2.49 13.22 0.63
CA ILE A 57 1.91 14.55 0.85
C ILE A 57 1.28 15.09 -0.42
N ASP A 58 1.97 15.00 -1.55
CA ASP A 58 1.48 15.50 -2.84
C ASP A 58 0.25 14.74 -3.36
N HIS A 59 0.01 13.53 -2.87
CA HIS A 59 -1.18 12.75 -3.22
C HIS A 59 -2.42 13.09 -2.38
N ILE A 60 -2.24 13.69 -1.20
CA ILE A 60 -3.32 13.99 -0.24
C ILE A 60 -3.70 15.48 -0.26
N LYS A 61 -2.86 16.35 -0.84
CA LYS A 61 -3.18 17.75 -1.13
C LYS A 61 -4.31 17.87 -2.16
#